data_AF-A0A1T0A4A7-F1
#
_entry.id   AF-A0A1T0A4A7-F1
#
_cell.length_a   1.000
_cell.length_b   1.000
_cell.length_c   1.000
_cell.angle_alpha   90.00
_cell.angle_beta   90.00
_cell.angle_gamma   90.00
#
_symmetry.space_group_name_H-M   'P 1'
#
loop_
_entity.id
_entity.type
_entity.pdbx_description
1 polymer ?
#
loop_
_entity_poly.entity_id
_entity_poly.type
_entity_poly.pdbx_seq_one_letter_code
_entity_poly.pdbx_strand_id
1 'polypeptide(L)'
;MLERKHIKFVEIHRLFTEISLALGFSEQDIETHSANLAELIALWQQQQFVEIYIENQDRLFGRAKDSSLSYGASPYYIGLYHARLSYTENDPLVVLTFEYEDNPEETAVSVRFMVDHDTLFGTKEEKYIQQRMKAIRKRIDDFIQLGNQK
;
A
#
# COMPACT_ATOMS: atom_id res chain seq x y z
N MET A 1 17.80 -2.81 6.23
CA MET A 1 18.16 -3.44 4.93
C MET A 1 17.18 -2.92 3.90
N LEU A 2 17.70 -2.44 2.77
CA LEU A 2 16.92 -1.85 1.68
C LEU A 2 17.10 -2.70 0.42
N GLU A 3 15.99 -3.15 -0.14
CA GLU A 3 15.91 -3.84 -1.42
C GLU A 3 15.37 -2.87 -2.48
N ARG A 4 15.82 -2.99 -3.73
CA ARG A 4 15.24 -2.24 -4.85
C ARG A 4 14.46 -3.19 -5.74
N LYS A 5 13.15 -2.99 -5.84
CA LYS A 5 12.30 -3.67 -6.83
C LYS A 5 12.21 -2.81 -8.08
N HIS A 6 12.81 -3.28 -9.16
CA HIS A 6 12.81 -2.58 -10.44
C HIS A 6 11.43 -2.64 -11.10
N ILE A 7 11.03 -1.53 -11.71
CA ILE A 7 9.70 -1.35 -12.29
C ILE A 7 9.82 -0.63 -13.63
N LYS A 8 8.90 -0.93 -14.54
CA LYS A 8 8.76 -0.23 -15.81
C LYS A 8 7.93 1.04 -15.67
N PHE A 9 6.80 0.95 -14.97
CA PHE A 9 5.88 2.06 -14.77
C PHE A 9 5.03 1.92 -13.51
N VAL A 10 4.38 3.01 -13.15
CA VAL A 10 3.43 3.11 -12.04
C VAL A 10 2.08 3.55 -12.59
N GLU A 11 1.01 2.94 -12.10
CA GLU A 11 -0.36 3.29 -12.44
C GLU A 11 -1.23 3.45 -11.19
N ILE A 12 -2.24 4.31 -11.28
CA ILE A 12 -3.30 4.39 -10.28
C ILE A 12 -4.41 3.45 -10.72
N HIS A 13 -4.77 2.51 -9.86
CA HIS A 13 -5.81 1.55 -10.15
C HIS A 13 -7.17 2.24 -10.30
N ARG A 14 -8.01 1.79 -11.25
CA ARG A 14 -9.32 2.42 -11.55
C ARG A 14 -10.28 2.52 -10.37
N LEU A 15 -10.16 1.61 -9.39
CA LEU A 15 -10.98 1.58 -8.17
C LEU A 15 -10.35 2.33 -6.99
N PHE A 16 -9.25 3.07 -7.21
CA PHE A 16 -8.52 3.74 -6.13
C PHE A 16 -9.42 4.61 -5.25
N THR A 17 -10.17 5.52 -5.88
CA THR A 17 -11.06 6.42 -5.15
C THR A 17 -12.19 5.66 -4.47
N GLU A 18 -12.85 4.74 -5.18
CA GLU A 18 -13.98 3.98 -4.66
C GLU A 18 -13.61 3.16 -3.42
N ILE A 19 -12.48 2.45 -3.47
CA ILE A 19 -12.02 1.65 -2.33
C ILE A 19 -11.55 2.55 -1.18
N SER A 20 -10.87 3.66 -1.46
CA SER A 20 -10.44 4.62 -0.41
C SER A 20 -11.64 5.18 0.35
N LEU A 21 -12.71 5.56 -0.37
CA LEU A 21 -13.97 6.01 0.23
C LEU A 21 -14.61 4.90 1.07
N ALA A 22 -14.66 3.67 0.55
CA ALA A 22 -15.20 2.52 1.26
C ALA A 22 -14.39 2.13 2.52
N LEU A 23 -13.13 2.56 2.61
CA LEU A 23 -12.25 2.38 3.77
C LEU A 23 -12.32 3.52 4.79
N GLY A 24 -13.10 4.58 4.52
CA GLY A 24 -13.40 5.64 5.48
C GLY A 24 -12.76 6.98 5.19
N PHE A 25 -12.05 7.13 4.06
CA PHE A 25 -11.59 8.44 3.59
C PHE A 25 -12.74 9.23 2.98
N SER A 26 -12.72 10.54 3.10
CA SER A 26 -13.59 11.44 2.34
C SER A 26 -12.91 11.88 1.04
N GLU A 27 -13.69 12.43 0.09
CA GLU A 27 -13.14 13.05 -1.12
C GLU A 27 -12.16 14.18 -0.77
N GLN A 28 -12.43 14.93 0.30
CA GLN A 28 -11.56 15.99 0.78
C GLN A 28 -10.22 15.44 1.29
N ASP A 29 -10.22 14.31 2.01
CA ASP A 29 -8.97 13.68 2.46
C ASP A 29 -8.14 13.21 1.26
N ILE A 30 -8.77 12.59 0.26
CA ILE A 30 -8.10 12.16 -0.97
C ILE A 30 -7.50 13.36 -1.72
N GLU A 31 -8.26 14.44 -1.87
CA GLU A 31 -7.80 15.67 -2.51
C GLU A 31 -6.65 16.31 -1.74
N THR A 32 -6.71 16.35 -0.42
CA THR A 32 -5.64 16.89 0.44
C THR A 32 -4.30 16.16 0.23
N HIS A 33 -4.33 14.88 -0.14
CA HIS A 33 -3.13 14.09 -0.38
C HIS A 33 -2.79 13.86 -1.86
N SER A 34 -3.56 14.43 -2.80
CA SER A 34 -3.40 14.21 -4.24
C SER A 34 -2.03 14.65 -4.76
N ALA A 35 -1.51 15.79 -4.26
CA ALA A 35 -0.18 16.29 -4.61
C ALA A 35 0.93 15.33 -4.18
N ASN A 36 0.89 14.84 -2.93
CA ASN A 36 1.88 13.88 -2.43
C ASN A 36 1.79 12.54 -3.17
N LEU A 37 0.59 12.10 -3.53
CA LEU A 37 0.40 10.90 -4.36
C LEU A 37 1.05 11.07 -5.73
N ALA A 38 0.84 12.21 -6.38
CA ALA A 38 1.46 12.52 -7.67
C ALA A 38 2.99 12.58 -7.57
N GLU A 39 3.54 13.18 -6.50
CA GLU A 39 4.99 13.20 -6.23
C GLU A 39 5.55 11.78 -6.01
N LEU A 40 4.85 10.94 -5.26
CA LEU A 40 5.25 9.57 -4.99
C LEU A 40 5.34 8.74 -6.27
N ILE A 41 4.32 8.87 -7.13
CA ILE A 41 4.26 8.22 -8.44
C ILE A 41 5.37 8.73 -9.34
N ALA A 42 5.56 10.06 -9.41
CA ALA A 42 6.62 10.67 -10.23
C ALA A 42 8.01 10.22 -9.79
N LEU A 43 8.26 10.13 -8.47
CA LEU A 43 9.51 9.63 -7.91
C LEU A 43 9.80 8.20 -8.37
N TRP A 44 8.84 7.29 -8.19
CA TRP A 44 8.98 5.88 -8.60
C TRP A 44 9.14 5.73 -10.11
N GLN A 45 8.38 6.50 -10.90
CA GLN A 45 8.46 6.50 -12.35
C GLN A 45 9.83 7.01 -12.85
N GLN A 46 10.36 8.08 -12.23
CA GLN A 46 11.65 8.67 -12.59
C GLN A 46 12.81 7.74 -12.26
N GLN A 47 12.77 7.08 -11.09
CA GLN A 47 13.88 6.21 -10.66
C GLN A 47 13.79 4.78 -11.20
N GLN A 48 12.63 4.35 -11.70
CA GLN A 48 12.37 3.00 -12.23
C GLN A 48 12.60 1.87 -11.22
N PHE A 49 12.43 2.18 -9.93
CA PHE A 49 12.37 1.18 -8.87
C PHE A 49 11.56 1.71 -7.68
N VAL A 50 11.19 0.81 -6.77
CA VAL A 50 10.70 1.14 -5.43
C VAL A 50 11.68 0.57 -4.42
N GLU A 51 12.09 1.38 -3.45
CA GLU A 51 12.89 0.87 -2.32
C GLU A 51 11.95 0.18 -1.31
N ILE A 52 12.24 -1.09 -1.00
CA ILE A 52 11.53 -1.89 -0.01
C ILE A 52 12.39 -1.96 1.25
N TYR A 53 11.83 -1.51 2.38
CA TYR A 53 12.54 -1.52 3.66
C TYR A 53 11.98 -2.59 4.61
N ILE A 54 12.89 -3.14 5.42
CA ILE A 54 12.54 -4.11 6.48
C ILE A 54 12.51 -3.41 7.84
N GLU A 55 13.52 -2.58 8.11
CA GLU A 55 13.73 -1.93 9.41
C GLU A 55 12.98 -0.61 9.52
N ASN A 56 12.30 -0.39 10.64
CA ASN A 56 11.48 0.82 10.82
C ASN A 56 12.29 2.14 10.80
N GLN A 57 13.60 2.08 11.03
CA GLN A 57 14.49 3.25 10.93
C GLN A 57 14.64 3.73 9.48
N ASP A 58 14.46 2.85 8.50
CA ASP A 58 14.60 3.15 7.08
C ASP A 58 13.31 3.74 6.48
N ARG A 59 12.30 3.97 7.32
CA ARG A 59 10.96 4.45 6.94
C ARG A 59 10.99 5.91 6.50
N LEU A 60 10.86 6.14 5.20
CA LEU A 60 10.82 7.45 4.57
C LEU A 60 9.77 7.49 3.47
N PHE A 61 9.36 8.70 3.08
CA PHE A 61 8.58 8.92 1.85
C PHE A 61 9.32 8.31 0.65
N GLY A 62 8.58 7.75 -0.32
CA GLY A 62 9.18 7.06 -1.47
C GLY A 62 9.58 5.61 -1.23
N ARG A 63 9.53 5.12 0.01
CA ARG A 63 9.83 3.72 0.34
C ARG A 63 8.57 2.95 0.72
N ALA A 64 8.51 1.70 0.30
CA ALA A 64 7.42 0.80 0.64
C ALA A 64 7.88 -0.28 1.61
N LYS A 65 6.94 -0.89 2.32
CA LYS A 65 7.16 -2.04 3.18
C LYS A 65 6.25 -3.18 2.76
N ASP A 66 6.80 -4.38 2.77
CA ASP A 66 6.02 -5.59 2.59
C ASP A 66 5.06 -5.77 3.77
N SER A 67 3.76 -5.78 3.49
CA SER A 67 2.71 -5.85 4.51
C SER A 67 2.64 -7.23 5.18
N SER A 68 3.22 -8.26 4.53
CA SER A 68 3.35 -9.61 5.08
C SER A 68 4.49 -9.75 6.10
N LEU A 69 5.32 -8.73 6.32
CA LEU A 69 6.34 -8.75 7.37
C LEU A 69 5.82 -8.25 8.73
N SER A 70 4.57 -7.80 8.80
CA SER A 70 3.93 -7.36 10.04
C SER A 70 3.64 -8.54 10.98
N TYR A 71 3.78 -8.34 12.29
CA TYR A 71 3.52 -9.38 13.29
C TYR A 71 2.12 -9.99 13.14
N GLY A 72 2.05 -11.33 13.09
CA GLY A 72 0.81 -12.07 12.82
C GLY A 72 0.42 -12.10 11.35
N ALA A 73 1.36 -11.86 10.43
CA ALA A 73 1.16 -11.88 8.99
C ALA A 73 0.34 -13.08 8.53
N SER A 74 -0.64 -12.75 7.70
CA SER A 74 -1.62 -13.68 7.18
C SER A 74 -1.35 -13.86 5.69
N PRO A 75 -1.71 -15.00 5.08
CA PRO A 75 -1.63 -15.17 3.63
C PRO A 75 -2.32 -14.05 2.83
N TYR A 76 -3.28 -13.34 3.44
CA TYR A 76 -3.99 -12.20 2.83
C TYR A 76 -3.11 -10.98 2.49
N TYR A 77 -1.91 -10.84 3.07
CA TYR A 77 -1.02 -9.70 2.78
C TYR A 77 0.17 -10.05 1.88
N ILE A 78 0.25 -11.29 1.40
CA ILE A 78 1.28 -11.68 0.45
C ILE A 78 1.08 -10.88 -0.84
N GLY A 79 2.16 -10.27 -1.35
CA GLY A 79 2.13 -9.42 -2.53
C GLY A 79 1.59 -8.00 -2.30
N LEU A 80 1.19 -7.65 -1.07
CA LEU A 80 0.74 -6.31 -0.73
C LEU A 80 1.87 -5.50 -0.10
N TYR A 81 2.11 -4.31 -0.63
CA TYR A 81 3.06 -3.34 -0.11
C TYR A 81 2.31 -2.09 0.33
N HIS A 82 2.86 -1.38 1.31
CA HIS A 82 2.35 -0.08 1.71
C HIS A 82 3.45 0.97 1.76
N ALA A 83 3.13 2.17 1.32
CA ALA A 83 3.99 3.34 1.39
C ALA A 83 3.25 4.49 2.06
N ARG A 84 3.99 5.50 2.52
CA ARG A 84 3.40 6.70 3.14
C ARG A 84 3.07 7.74 2.10
N LEU A 85 1.95 8.41 2.31
CA LEU A 85 1.55 9.57 1.52
C LEU A 85 1.89 10.90 2.20
N SER A 86 2.56 10.86 3.36
CA SER A 86 3.02 12.04 4.08
C SER A 86 4.52 11.93 4.36
N TYR A 87 5.22 13.07 4.30
CA TYR A 87 6.64 13.18 4.64
C TYR A 87 6.88 13.15 6.14
N THR A 88 5.91 13.60 6.93
CA THR A 88 6.05 13.83 8.38
C THR A 88 5.14 12.94 9.22
N GLU A 89 4.04 12.45 8.64
CA GLU A 89 3.02 11.71 9.36
C GLU A 89 3.10 10.20 9.10
N ASN A 90 2.44 9.44 9.98
CA ASN A 90 2.34 7.98 9.82
C ASN A 90 1.32 7.55 8.79
N ASP A 91 0.31 8.38 8.63
CA ASP A 91 -0.86 8.15 7.81
C ASP A 91 -1.10 9.39 6.93
N PRO A 92 -1.86 9.24 5.84
CA PRO A 92 -2.36 7.97 5.32
C PRO A 92 -1.26 7.16 4.62
N LEU A 93 -1.53 5.86 4.54
CA LEU A 93 -0.79 4.94 3.70
C LEU A 93 -1.45 4.82 2.34
N VAL A 94 -0.67 4.38 1.37
CA VAL A 94 -1.16 3.87 0.10
C VAL A 94 -0.77 2.40 -0.03
N VAL A 95 -1.72 1.55 -0.42
CA VAL A 95 -1.46 0.14 -0.73
C VAL A 95 -1.13 0.00 -2.21
N LEU A 96 -0.12 -0.79 -2.51
CA LEU A 96 0.33 -1.09 -3.87
C LEU A 96 0.66 -2.57 -4.04
N THR A 97 0.61 -3.03 -5.28
CA THR A 97 1.03 -4.38 -5.71
C THR A 97 2.05 -4.26 -6.84
N PHE A 98 2.94 -5.24 -6.94
CA PHE A 98 3.82 -5.42 -8.10
C PHE A 98 3.17 -6.44 -9.03
N GLU A 99 2.76 -6.00 -10.21
CA GLU A 99 2.31 -6.89 -11.27
C GLU A 99 3.52 -7.39 -12.06
N TYR A 100 3.52 -8.66 -12.46
CA TYR A 100 4.62 -9.28 -13.22
C TYR A 100 5.99 -9.20 -12.53
N GLU A 101 6.03 -9.31 -11.20
CA GLU A 101 7.24 -9.11 -10.39
C GLU A 101 8.46 -9.94 -10.84
N ASP A 102 8.23 -11.13 -11.40
CA ASP A 102 9.27 -12.02 -11.93
C ASP A 102 9.93 -11.50 -13.23
N ASN A 103 9.42 -10.43 -13.84
CA ASN A 103 9.94 -9.83 -15.07
C ASN A 103 10.08 -8.30 -14.95
N PRO A 104 11.25 -7.78 -14.53
CA PRO A 104 11.51 -6.35 -14.37
C PRO A 104 11.17 -5.46 -15.57
N GLU A 105 11.24 -6.00 -16.80
CA GLU A 105 10.93 -5.25 -18.03
C GLU A 105 9.42 -5.04 -18.25
N GLU A 106 8.60 -5.77 -17.49
CA GLU A 106 7.13 -5.73 -17.50
C GLU A 106 6.55 -5.33 -16.14
N THR A 107 7.35 -5.38 -15.07
CA THR A 107 6.89 -5.09 -13.72
C THR A 107 6.24 -3.73 -13.62
N ALA A 108 4.96 -3.71 -13.22
CA ALA A 108 4.20 -2.49 -13.00
C ALA A 108 3.84 -2.36 -11.53
N VAL A 109 3.86 -1.13 -11.01
CA VAL A 109 3.31 -0.83 -9.68
C VAL A 109 1.87 -0.38 -9.86
N SER A 110 0.93 -1.17 -9.35
CA SER A 110 -0.48 -0.78 -9.29
C SER A 110 -0.77 -0.16 -7.92
N VAL A 111 -1.03 1.14 -7.88
CA VAL A 111 -1.40 1.88 -6.66
C VAL A 111 -2.90 1.70 -6.42
N ARG A 112 -3.27 0.96 -5.38
CA ARG A 112 -4.60 0.35 -5.23
C ARG A 112 -5.60 1.23 -4.49
N PHE A 113 -5.23 1.82 -3.35
CA PHE A 113 -6.11 2.66 -2.52
C PHE A 113 -5.35 3.32 -1.37
N MET A 114 -5.94 4.37 -0.77
CA MET A 114 -5.53 4.94 0.50
C MET A 114 -6.13 4.18 1.69
N VAL A 115 -5.36 4.08 2.76
CA VAL A 115 -5.79 3.44 4.01
C VAL A 115 -5.01 4.02 5.18
N ASP A 116 -5.60 4.11 6.36
CA ASP A 116 -4.83 4.38 7.56
C ASP A 116 -4.24 3.08 8.14
N HIS A 117 -3.22 3.22 8.97
CA HIS A 117 -2.48 2.12 9.56
C HIS A 117 -3.37 1.18 10.39
N ASP A 118 -4.32 1.72 11.16
CA ASP A 118 -5.16 0.91 12.06
C ASP A 118 -6.26 0.18 11.28
N THR A 119 -6.78 0.77 10.20
CA THR A 119 -7.67 0.09 9.25
C THR A 119 -6.94 -1.04 8.52
N LEU A 120 -5.66 -0.88 8.19
CA LEU A 120 -4.87 -1.92 7.53
C LEU A 120 -4.35 -3.00 8.49
N PHE A 121 -3.96 -2.66 9.71
CA PHE A 121 -3.25 -3.57 10.62
C PHE A 121 -3.91 -3.78 11.98
N GLY A 122 -5.10 -3.23 12.21
CA GLY A 122 -5.79 -3.19 13.49
C GLY A 122 -5.15 -2.21 14.48
N THR A 123 -5.96 -1.72 15.42
CA THR A 123 -5.44 -0.95 16.56
C THR A 123 -4.55 -1.83 17.46
N LYS A 124 -3.87 -1.21 18.43
CA LYS A 124 -3.05 -1.94 19.42
C LYS A 124 -3.85 -3.01 20.17
N GLU A 125 -5.10 -2.71 20.51
CA GLU A 125 -6.00 -3.60 21.25
C GLU A 125 -6.52 -4.72 20.34
N GLU A 126 -6.90 -4.39 19.10
CA GLU A 126 -7.45 -5.34 18.13
C GLU A 126 -6.43 -6.40 17.70
N LYS A 127 -5.12 -6.07 17.73
CA LYS A 127 -4.04 -7.00 17.40
C LYS A 127 -4.01 -8.26 18.27
N TYR A 128 -4.60 -8.22 19.47
CA TYR A 128 -4.74 -9.39 20.34
C TYR A 128 -6.01 -10.22 20.05
N ILE A 129 -6.94 -9.69 19.24
CA ILE A 129 -8.23 -10.31 18.92
C ILE A 129 -8.15 -10.95 17.53
N GLN A 130 -7.83 -12.24 17.49
CA GLN A 130 -7.61 -12.99 16.24
C GLN A 130 -8.77 -12.90 15.24
N GLN A 131 -10.02 -12.97 15.72
CA GLN A 131 -11.19 -12.85 14.85
C GLN A 131 -11.29 -11.46 14.21
N ARG A 132 -10.95 -10.40 14.95
CA ARG A 132 -10.95 -9.04 14.44
C ARG A 132 -9.87 -8.84 13.39
N MET A 133 -8.67 -9.31 13.67
CA MET A 133 -7.57 -9.30 12.70
C MET A 133 -7.91 -10.06 11.42
N LYS A 134 -8.54 -11.23 11.52
CA LYS A 134 -9.03 -11.99 10.36
C LYS A 134 -10.06 -11.21 9.54
N ALA A 135 -11.00 -10.54 10.21
CA ALA A 135 -12.02 -9.73 9.53
C ALA A 135 -11.42 -8.54 8.78
N ILE A 136 -10.46 -7.83 9.40
CA ILE A 136 -9.72 -6.73 8.75
C ILE A 136 -9.03 -7.25 7.49
N ARG A 137 -8.24 -8.31 7.60
CA ARG A 137 -7.49 -8.88 6.49
C ARG A 137 -8.38 -9.37 5.36
N LYS A 138 -9.48 -10.04 5.71
CA LYS A 138 -10.46 -10.50 4.72
C LYS A 138 -11.08 -9.32 3.98
N ARG A 139 -11.44 -8.24 4.68
CA ARG A 139 -11.98 -7.04 4.04
C ARG A 139 -10.99 -6.43 3.06
N ILE A 140 -9.71 -6.35 3.42
CA ILE A 140 -8.65 -5.84 2.54
C ILE A 140 -8.46 -6.75 1.32
N ASP A 141 -8.39 -8.07 1.53
CA ASP A 141 -8.31 -9.05 0.44
C ASP A 141 -9.52 -8.95 -0.50
N ASP A 142 -10.75 -8.83 0.04
CA ASP A 142 -11.96 -8.69 -0.78
C ASP A 142 -11.90 -7.45 -1.69
N PHE A 143 -11.33 -6.32 -1.23
CA PHE A 143 -11.10 -5.14 -2.07
C PHE A 143 -10.01 -5.36 -3.13
N ILE A 144 -8.93 -6.07 -2.78
CA ILE A 144 -7.87 -6.42 -3.75
C ILE A 144 -8.44 -7.35 -4.83
N GLN A 145 -9.21 -8.37 -4.46
CA GLN A 145 -9.86 -9.28 -5.39
C GLN A 145 -10.89 -8.55 -6.27
N LEU A 146 -11.65 -7.62 -5.71
CA LEU A 146 -12.55 -6.76 -6.49
C LEU A 146 -11.80 -5.97 -7.55
N GLY A 147 -10.64 -5.39 -7.20
CA GLY A 147 -9.80 -4.69 -8.17
C GLY A 147 -9.19 -5.59 -9.25
N ASN A 148 -8.94 -6.86 -8.94
CA ASN A 148 -8.41 -7.83 -9.90
C ASN A 148 -9.47 -8.38 -10.88
N GLN A 149 -10.76 -8.22 -10.57
CA GLN A 149 -11.85 -8.64 -11.46
C GLN A 149 -12.01 -7.60 -12.57
N LYS A 150 -11.71 -8.03 -13.79
CA LYS A 150 -11.67 -7.22 -15.03
C LYS A 150 -12.88 -6.31 -15.19
#